data_AF-A0A1Y6FBB0-F1
#
_entry.id   AF-A0A1Y6FBB0-F1
#
_cell.length_a   1.000
_cell.length_b   1.000
_cell.length_c   1.000
_cell.angle_alpha   90.00
_cell.angle_beta   90.00
_cell.angle_gamma   90.00
#
_symmetry.space_group_name_H-M   'P 1'
#
loop_
_entity.id
_entity.type
_entity.pdbx_description
1 polymer ?
#
loop_
_entity_poly.entity_id
_entity_poly.type
_entity_poly.pdbx_seq_one_letter_code
_entity_poly.pdbx_strand_id
1 'polypeptide(L)'
;MEKEEILEDMVSMQVSCALLTVLGYFPHVITSWSDSDEIFIPEYLLFYSYHGFILTFVVSAITSWICYGIGKYKIIRWIILIPFFWIFWGAFWFIIVESYY
;
A
#
# COMPACT_ATOMS: atom_id res chain seq x y z
N MET A 1 18.80 -17.25 -8.26
CA MET A 1 17.37 -17.09 -7.97
C MET A 1 16.65 -17.71 -9.13
N GLU A 2 16.05 -18.86 -8.87
CA GLU A 2 15.34 -19.60 -9.90
C GLU A 2 14.06 -18.83 -10.28
N LYS A 3 13.60 -18.96 -11.53
CA LYS A 3 12.43 -18.22 -12.04
C LYS A 3 11.18 -18.47 -11.19
N GLU A 4 11.07 -19.69 -10.66
CA GLU A 4 9.98 -20.13 -9.78
C GLU A 4 10.00 -19.38 -8.45
N GLU A 5 11.18 -19.20 -7.84
CA GLU A 5 11.37 -18.43 -6.60
C GLU A 5 10.87 -16.97 -6.73
N ILE A 6 11.16 -16.32 -7.87
CA ILE A 6 10.68 -14.95 -8.13
C ILE A 6 9.16 -14.90 -8.30
N LEU A 7 8.58 -15.92 -8.92
CA LEU A 7 7.14 -16.00 -9.12
C LEU A 7 6.42 -16.21 -7.79
N GLU A 8 6.95 -17.10 -6.94
CA GLU A 8 6.44 -17.34 -5.60
C GLU A 8 6.52 -16.07 -4.74
N ASP A 9 7.66 -15.36 -4.76
CA ASP A 9 7.83 -14.08 -4.09
C ASP A 9 6.80 -13.03 -4.57
N MET A 10 6.63 -12.92 -5.89
CA MET A 10 5.65 -12.01 -6.49
C MET A 10 4.24 -12.33 -6.04
N VAL A 11 3.82 -13.60 -6.17
CA VAL A 11 2.47 -14.03 -5.83
C VAL A 11 2.24 -13.87 -4.34
N SER A 12 3.17 -14.30 -3.50
CA SER A 12 3.09 -14.17 -2.04
C SER A 12 2.89 -12.71 -1.61
N MET A 13 3.66 -11.78 -2.19
CA MET A 13 3.54 -10.36 -1.88
C MET A 13 2.24 -9.74 -2.42
N GLN A 14 1.79 -10.12 -3.61
CA GLN A 14 0.52 -9.65 -4.17
C GLN A 14 -0.66 -10.20 -3.37
N VAL A 15 -0.60 -11.46 -2.95
CA VAL A 15 -1.58 -12.07 -2.05
C VAL A 15 -1.55 -11.37 -0.70
N SER A 16 -0.38 -11.00 -0.18
CA SER A 16 -0.26 -10.22 1.07
C SER A 16 -0.88 -8.84 0.92
N CYS A 17 -0.63 -8.11 -0.17
CA CYS A 17 -1.25 -6.81 -0.43
C CYS A 17 -2.76 -6.92 -0.68
N ALA A 18 -3.21 -7.97 -1.36
CA ALA A 18 -4.62 -8.25 -1.57
C ALA A 18 -5.31 -8.61 -0.25
N LEU A 19 -4.67 -9.41 0.60
CA LEU A 19 -5.13 -9.70 1.96
C LEU A 19 -5.16 -8.41 2.78
N LEU A 20 -4.14 -7.55 2.73
CA LEU A 20 -4.18 -6.23 3.37
C LEU A 20 -5.30 -5.36 2.81
N THR A 21 -5.70 -5.49 1.55
CA THR A 21 -6.86 -4.76 1.03
C THR A 21 -8.19 -5.35 1.52
N VAL A 22 -8.29 -6.68 1.62
CA VAL A 22 -9.52 -7.44 1.93
C VAL A 22 -9.78 -7.63 3.42
N LEU A 23 -8.77 -8.06 4.19
CA LEU A 23 -8.74 -7.98 5.67
C LEU A 23 -8.85 -6.53 6.11
N GLY A 24 -8.35 -5.67 5.24
CA GLY A 24 -8.38 -4.27 5.38
C GLY A 24 -7.17 -3.67 6.01
N TYR A 25 -6.67 -2.71 5.26
CA TYR A 25 -6.64 -1.34 5.68
C TYR A 25 -7.58 -1.06 6.87
N PHE A 26 -8.81 -1.60 6.93
CA PHE A 26 -9.70 -1.83 8.10
C PHE A 26 -9.14 -1.47 9.49
N PRO A 27 -10.02 -1.11 10.43
CA PRO A 27 -9.91 0.11 11.27
C PRO A 27 -9.53 1.49 10.73
N HIS A 28 -9.09 1.67 9.50
CA HIS A 28 -8.38 2.87 9.03
C HIS A 28 -9.04 3.85 8.02
N VAL A 29 -10.23 3.65 7.44
CA VAL A 29 -11.37 2.86 7.92
C VAL A 29 -11.64 3.22 9.39
N ILE A 30 -12.75 2.78 9.95
CA ILE A 30 -13.25 3.06 11.31
C ILE A 30 -12.83 4.41 11.90
N THR A 31 -13.61 5.40 11.47
CA THR A 31 -13.57 6.82 11.81
C THR A 31 -12.48 7.57 11.02
N SER A 32 -12.62 8.02 9.78
CA SER A 32 -13.49 9.13 9.36
C SER A 32 -14.14 10.01 10.46
N TRP A 33 -13.63 9.98 11.70
CA TRP A 33 -14.09 10.70 12.90
C TRP A 33 -14.03 12.20 12.61
N SER A 34 -15.05 13.03 12.78
CA SER A 34 -16.48 12.84 13.10
C SER A 34 -17.07 14.25 12.98
N ASP A 35 -17.88 14.51 11.95
CA ASP A 35 -18.74 15.71 11.78
C ASP A 35 -18.11 17.09 12.13
N SER A 36 -16.82 17.33 11.89
CA SER A 36 -16.24 18.67 12.00
C SER A 36 -16.21 19.36 10.65
N ASP A 37 -16.88 20.50 10.53
CA ASP A 37 -16.92 21.32 9.31
C ASP A 37 -15.53 21.92 8.92
N GLU A 38 -14.51 21.73 9.76
CA GLU A 38 -13.11 22.10 9.49
C GLU A 38 -12.24 20.85 9.28
N ILE A 39 -11.60 20.76 8.11
CA ILE A 39 -10.70 19.66 7.74
C ILE A 39 -9.26 20.01 8.14
N PHE A 40 -8.65 19.19 9.00
CA PHE A 40 -7.25 19.30 9.40
C PHE A 40 -6.32 18.61 8.38
N ILE A 41 -5.23 19.27 7.94
CA ILE A 41 -4.33 18.77 6.86
C ILE A 41 -3.78 17.34 7.13
N PRO A 42 -3.32 17.01 8.35
CA PRO A 42 -2.85 15.65 8.69
C PRO A 42 -3.89 14.54 8.51
N GLU A 43 -5.16 14.79 8.80
CA GLU A 43 -6.24 13.82 8.62
C GLU A 43 -6.48 13.52 7.13
N TYR A 44 -6.40 14.55 6.28
CA TYR A 44 -6.48 14.38 4.83
C TYR A 44 -5.34 13.49 4.32
N LEU A 45 -4.10 13.76 4.73
CA LEU A 45 -2.94 12.97 4.29
C LEU A 45 -2.99 11.51 4.78
N LEU A 46 -3.53 11.28 5.97
CA LEU A 46 -3.82 9.95 6.50
C LEU A 46 -4.85 9.22 5.63
N PHE A 47 -5.96 9.89 5.28
CA PHE A 47 -7.04 9.32 4.45
C PHE A 47 -6.58 8.94 3.03
N TYR A 48 -5.80 9.81 2.38
CA TYR A 48 -5.31 9.54 1.03
C TYR A 48 -4.23 8.46 0.98
N SER A 49 -3.63 8.10 2.11
CA SER A 49 -2.65 7.02 2.17
C SER A 49 -3.25 5.67 1.74
N TYR A 50 -4.53 5.40 2.05
CA TYR A 50 -5.23 4.20 1.54
C TYR A 50 -5.26 4.16 0.02
N HIS A 51 -5.68 5.29 -0.55
CA HIS A 51 -5.96 5.42 -1.97
C HIS A 51 -4.64 5.32 -2.75
N GLY A 52 -3.58 5.92 -2.20
CA GLY A 52 -2.22 5.75 -2.67
C GLY A 52 -1.74 4.29 -2.60
N PHE A 53 -2.03 3.59 -1.50
CA PHE A 53 -1.71 2.16 -1.34
C PHE A 53 -2.39 1.31 -2.42
N ILE A 54 -3.72 1.43 -2.58
CA ILE A 54 -4.46 0.65 -3.59
C ILE A 54 -3.94 0.94 -4.99
N LEU A 55 -3.77 2.23 -5.34
CA LEU A 55 -3.32 2.62 -6.68
C LEU A 55 -1.94 2.04 -6.97
N THR A 56 -1.00 2.19 -6.05
CA THR A 56 0.36 1.67 -6.24
C THR A 56 0.43 0.15 -6.17
N PHE A 57 -0.40 -0.50 -5.36
CA PHE A 57 -0.58 -1.95 -5.38
C PHE A 57 -0.97 -2.43 -6.78
N VAL A 58 -2.06 -1.90 -7.36
CA VAL A 58 -2.54 -2.31 -8.69
C VAL A 58 -1.49 -2.03 -9.78
N VAL A 59 -0.89 -0.85 -9.78
CA VAL A 59 0.15 -0.48 -10.75
C VAL A 59 1.38 -1.36 -10.60
N SER A 60 1.81 -1.64 -9.36
CA SER A 60 2.96 -2.51 -9.08
C SER A 60 2.70 -3.94 -9.51
N ALA A 61 1.48 -4.45 -9.35
CA ALA A 61 1.07 -5.79 -9.77
C ALA A 61 1.18 -5.94 -11.30
N ILE A 62 0.59 -5.00 -12.03
CA ILE A 62 0.61 -4.97 -13.50
C ILE A 62 2.05 -4.85 -14.01
N THR A 63 2.81 -3.90 -13.47
CA THR A 63 4.18 -3.65 -13.92
C THR A 63 5.10 -4.83 -13.60
N SER A 64 4.91 -5.48 -12.45
CA SER A 64 5.67 -6.69 -12.08
C SER A 64 5.36 -7.85 -13.02
N TRP A 65 4.10 -8.04 -13.40
CA TRP A 65 3.71 -9.06 -14.39
C TRP A 65 4.34 -8.83 -15.76
N ILE A 66 4.32 -7.60 -16.24
CA ILE A 66 4.98 -7.23 -17.52
C ILE A 66 6.48 -7.52 -17.40
N CYS A 67 7.11 -7.07 -16.31
CA CYS A 67 8.54 -7.25 -16.07
C CYS A 67 8.94 -8.73 -15.96
N TYR A 68 8.08 -9.59 -15.41
CA TYR A 68 8.26 -11.03 -15.35
C TYR A 68 8.25 -11.65 -16.76
N GLY A 69 7.28 -11.26 -17.59
CA GLY A 69 7.19 -11.73 -18.99
C GLY A 69 8.41 -11.41 -19.85
N ILE A 70 9.05 -10.26 -19.61
CA ILE A 70 10.27 -9.82 -20.32
C ILE A 70 11.59 -10.26 -19.63
N GLY A 71 11.51 -11.03 -18.54
CA GLY A 71 12.68 -11.54 -17.82
C GLY A 71 13.47 -10.50 -17.00
N LYS A 72 12.86 -9.36 -16.64
CA LYS A 72 13.50 -8.26 -15.89
C LYS A 72 13.33 -8.43 -14.37
N TYR A 73 13.75 -9.56 -13.84
CA TYR A 73 13.50 -9.95 -12.45
C TYR A 73 14.13 -9.05 -11.38
N LYS A 74 15.27 -8.41 -11.68
CA LYS A 74 15.90 -7.45 -10.74
C LYS A 74 15.00 -6.26 -10.44
N ILE A 75 14.17 -5.82 -11.40
CA ILE A 75 13.31 -4.64 -11.27
C ILE A 75 12.07 -4.98 -10.44
N ILE A 76 11.53 -6.19 -10.60
CA ILE A 76 10.35 -6.70 -9.88
C ILE A 76 10.55 -6.58 -8.36
N ARG A 77 11.73 -6.94 -7.87
CA ARG A 77 12.10 -6.83 -6.45
C ARG A 77 11.94 -5.42 -5.89
N TRP A 78 12.16 -4.39 -6.70
CA TRP A 78 12.00 -3.00 -6.28
C TRP A 78 10.56 -2.51 -6.43
N ILE A 79 9.90 -2.90 -7.53
CA ILE A 79 8.52 -2.50 -7.81
C ILE A 79 7.57 -3.00 -6.72
N ILE A 80 7.77 -4.22 -6.23
CA ILE A 80 6.88 -4.84 -5.24
C ILE A 80 6.97 -4.19 -3.85
N LEU A 81 8.02 -3.39 -3.62
CA LEU A 81 8.19 -2.62 -2.39
C LEU A 81 7.43 -1.28 -2.40
N ILE A 82 7.05 -0.77 -3.59
CA ILE A 82 6.41 0.54 -3.73
C ILE A 82 5.11 0.65 -2.91
N PRO A 83 4.21 -0.34 -2.89
CA PRO A 83 2.97 -0.23 -2.10
C PRO A 83 3.25 -0.04 -0.61
N PHE A 84 4.34 -0.61 -0.08
CA PHE A 84 4.68 -0.50 1.35
C PHE A 84 5.01 0.93 1.78
N PHE A 85 5.46 1.81 0.88
CA PHE A 85 5.64 3.24 1.19
C PHE A 85 4.36 3.85 1.79
N TRP A 86 3.20 3.50 1.24
CA TRP A 86 1.92 4.06 1.68
C TRP A 86 1.48 3.53 3.04
N ILE A 87 1.90 2.32 3.41
CA ILE A 87 1.68 1.78 4.75
C ILE A 87 2.48 2.60 5.78
N PHE A 88 3.76 2.88 5.49
CA PHE A 88 4.58 3.73 6.37
C PHE A 88 4.08 5.18 6.40
N TRP A 89 3.62 5.70 5.26
CA TRP A 89 3.05 7.03 5.15
C TRP A 89 1.77 7.17 5.98
N GLY A 90 0.86 6.19 5.88
CA GLY A 90 -0.33 6.14 6.72
C GLY A 90 0.01 6.08 8.21
N ALA A 91 0.95 5.22 8.61
CA ALA A 91 1.38 5.13 10.00
C ALA A 91 2.00 6.43 10.54
N PHE A 92 2.79 7.15 9.72
CA PHE A 92 3.38 8.43 10.08
C PHE A 92 2.31 9.49 10.38
N TRP A 93 1.30 9.64 9.51
CA TRP A 93 0.24 10.62 9.73
C TRP A 93 -0.70 10.24 10.88
N PHE A 94 -0.90 8.95 11.12
CA PHE A 94 -1.69 8.49 12.26
C PHE A 94 -1.08 8.96 13.59
N ILE A 95 0.24 8.81 13.77
CA ILE A 95 0.96 9.29 14.97
C ILE A 95 0.82 10.80 15.14
N ILE A 96 0.88 11.55 14.03
CA ILE A 96 0.72 13.01 14.05
C ILE A 96 -0.70 13.37 14.49
N VAL A 97 -1.74 12.77 13.90
CA VAL A 97 -3.14 13.06 14.25
C VAL A 97 -3.40 12.77 15.74
N GLU A 98 -2.95 11.63 16.24
CA GLU A 98 -3.12 11.26 17.66
C GLU A 98 -2.41 12.23 18.63
N SER A 99 -1.35 12.93 18.20
CA SER A 99 -0.64 13.89 19.06
C SER A 99 -1.36 15.23 19.27
N TYR A 100 -2.43 15.50 18.51
CA TYR A 100 -3.23 16.73 18.60
C TYR A 100 -4.54 16.57 19.41
N TYR A 101 -4.96 15.34 19.70
CA TYR A 101 -6.16 15.03 20.51
C TYR A 101 -5.78 14.57 21.92
#